data_AF-A0A240UJ80-F1
#
_entry.id   AF-A0A240UJ80-F1
#
_cell.length_a   1.000
_cell.length_b   1.000
_cell.length_c   1.000
_cell.angle_alpha   90.00
_cell.angle_beta   90.00
_cell.angle_gamma   90.00
#
_symmetry.space_group_name_H-M   'P 1'
#
loop_
_entity.id
_entity.type
_entity.pdbx_description
1 polymer ?
#
loop_
_entity_poly.entity_id
_entity_poly.type
_entity_poly.pdbx_seq_one_letter_code
_entity_poly.pdbx_strand_id
1 'polypeptide(L)'
;MLGRPEHAAFTGHQRAKVLGIVGAAIVEGRASTVMQFLKRDPSIALDQVSFKENIGGLQRDVHQDLAQACLKYNLPMGYVFAISRGYDANKLLPIALQPGRTGFSGDLIQTHLSTLLALGADPAALAPAPDGQSFISQAFGLAFDNPNAESYPGIANLLLDAGCSPVYDARLACPVSKLIGVNGWGDTAQSVELATLLARLVKAGALLDRPSGSPAVTPLSLALGKKNGLAVIALVRLGCCVDPETMPGKQDIYNAMNANGLQEFKPLVQEALMAQQIQKTVKASAKTEPAPSSQTESVRTRRRLDSI
;
A
#
# COMPACT_ATOMS: atom_id res chain seq x y z
N MET A 1 11.29 -11.87 -49.13
CA MET A 1 10.81 -11.07 -47.99
C MET A 1 10.25 -9.77 -48.53
N LEU A 2 8.92 -9.65 -48.64
CA LEU A 2 8.26 -8.42 -49.10
C LEU A 2 8.30 -7.40 -47.95
N GLY A 3 9.10 -6.34 -48.10
CA GLY A 3 9.13 -5.23 -47.14
C GLY A 3 7.75 -4.61 -47.04
N ARG A 4 7.21 -4.48 -45.82
CA ARG A 4 5.98 -3.72 -45.61
C ARG A 4 6.25 -2.26 -46.02
N PRO A 5 5.32 -1.60 -46.74
CA PRO A 5 5.46 -0.19 -47.04
C PRO A 5 5.56 0.58 -45.72
N GLU A 6 6.66 1.29 -45.51
CA GLU A 6 6.78 2.24 -44.42
C GLU A 6 5.72 3.33 -44.64
N HIS A 7 4.77 3.42 -43.72
CA HIS A 7 3.79 4.49 -43.78
C HIS A 7 4.51 5.82 -43.56
N ALA A 8 4.36 6.74 -44.50
CA ALA A 8 4.93 8.08 -44.37
C ALA A 8 4.38 8.77 -43.10
N ALA A 9 5.28 9.41 -42.36
CA ALA A 9 4.94 10.20 -41.18
C ALA A 9 3.99 11.34 -41.53
N PHE A 10 3.13 11.73 -40.59
CA PHE A 10 2.22 12.85 -40.79
C PHE A 10 2.98 14.17 -40.71
N THR A 11 2.71 15.09 -41.64
CA THR A 11 3.36 16.41 -41.69
C THR A 11 2.35 17.56 -41.73
N GLY A 12 2.78 18.74 -41.27
CA GLY A 12 2.01 19.99 -41.34
C GLY A 12 0.58 19.88 -40.79
N HIS A 13 -0.39 20.30 -41.60
CA HIS A 13 -1.80 20.35 -41.20
C HIS A 13 -2.41 18.96 -40.90
N GLN A 14 -1.94 17.90 -41.58
CA GLN A 14 -2.41 16.54 -41.31
C GLN A 14 -2.00 16.08 -39.92
N ARG A 15 -0.77 16.40 -39.50
CA ARG A 15 -0.27 16.07 -38.16
C ARG A 15 -1.08 16.76 -37.07
N ALA A 16 -1.35 18.05 -37.20
CA ALA A 16 -2.17 18.80 -36.24
C ALA A 16 -3.58 18.21 -36.08
N LYS A 17 -4.21 17.81 -37.19
CA LYS A 17 -5.54 17.16 -37.16
C LYS A 17 -5.48 15.80 -36.46
N VAL A 18 -4.44 15.00 -36.74
CA VAL A 18 -4.23 13.70 -36.08
C VAL A 18 -4.02 13.89 -34.58
N LEU A 19 -3.21 14.86 -34.15
CA LEU A 19 -3.00 15.14 -32.72
C LEU A 19 -4.29 15.53 -32.00
N GLY A 20 -5.18 16.29 -32.65
CA GLY A 20 -6.52 16.57 -32.11
C GLY A 20 -7.40 15.32 -31.97
N ILE A 21 -7.37 14.42 -32.96
CA ILE A 21 -8.10 13.13 -32.90
C ILE A 21 -7.54 12.24 -31.79
N VAL A 22 -6.21 12.17 -31.66
CA VAL A 22 -5.54 11.41 -30.60
C VAL A 22 -5.90 11.98 -29.23
N GLY A 23 -5.88 13.31 -29.05
CA GLY A 23 -6.32 13.98 -27.83
C GLY A 23 -7.76 13.61 -27.46
N ALA A 24 -8.70 13.69 -28.41
CA ALA A 24 -10.09 13.29 -28.17
C ALA A 24 -10.22 11.79 -27.85
N ALA A 25 -9.47 10.92 -28.52
CA ALA A 25 -9.45 9.49 -28.23
C ALA A 25 -8.96 9.18 -26.82
N ILE A 26 -7.97 9.91 -26.32
CA ILE A 26 -7.47 9.78 -24.94
C ILE A 26 -8.55 10.15 -23.93
N VAL A 27 -9.21 11.31 -24.11
CA VAL A 27 -10.29 11.77 -23.22
C VAL A 27 -11.45 10.77 -23.15
N GLU A 28 -11.72 10.10 -24.27
CA GLU A 28 -12.76 9.06 -24.37
C GLU A 28 -12.28 7.65 -23.95
N GLY A 29 -11.03 7.48 -23.51
CA GLY A 29 -10.49 6.18 -23.10
C GLY A 29 -10.25 5.19 -24.25
N ARG A 30 -10.21 5.64 -25.51
CA ARG A 30 -10.08 4.79 -26.70
C ARG A 30 -8.63 4.45 -27.02
N ALA A 31 -7.99 3.63 -26.19
CA ALA A 31 -6.60 3.19 -26.35
C ALA A 31 -6.29 2.58 -27.73
N SER A 32 -7.22 1.80 -28.31
CA SER A 32 -7.04 1.17 -29.61
C SER A 32 -6.86 2.19 -30.73
N THR A 33 -7.62 3.28 -30.72
CA THR A 33 -7.50 4.39 -31.68
C THR A 33 -6.15 5.08 -31.54
N VAL A 34 -5.70 5.35 -30.32
CA VAL A 34 -4.37 5.96 -30.07
C VAL A 34 -3.26 5.05 -30.62
N MET A 35 -3.34 3.74 -30.35
CA MET A 35 -2.37 2.76 -30.86
C MET A 35 -2.37 2.64 -32.38
N GLN A 36 -3.52 2.78 -33.05
CA GLN A 36 -3.59 2.76 -34.51
C GLN A 36 -2.81 3.92 -35.13
N PHE A 37 -2.92 5.13 -34.59
CA PHE A 37 -2.17 6.28 -35.07
C PHE A 37 -0.67 6.16 -34.77
N LEU A 38 -0.31 5.69 -33.58
CA LEU A 38 1.10 5.45 -33.22
C LEU A 38 1.77 4.35 -34.04
N LYS A 39 1.03 3.29 -34.38
CA LYS A 39 1.54 2.23 -35.26
C LYS A 39 1.86 2.76 -36.66
N ARG A 40 1.09 3.75 -37.11
CA ARG A 40 1.30 4.41 -38.40
C ARG A 40 2.42 5.44 -38.35
N ASP A 41 2.50 6.22 -37.28
CA ASP A 41 3.53 7.23 -37.06
C ASP A 41 3.96 7.25 -35.58
N PRO A 42 5.04 6.52 -35.24
CA PRO A 42 5.55 6.45 -33.86
C PRO A 42 6.04 7.81 -33.33
N SER A 43 6.38 8.75 -34.21
CA SER A 43 6.85 10.08 -33.80
C SER A 43 5.76 10.91 -33.12
N ILE A 44 4.47 10.51 -33.21
CA ILE A 44 3.38 11.13 -32.46
C ILE A 44 3.59 10.98 -30.94
N ALA A 45 4.27 9.91 -30.50
CA ALA A 45 4.70 9.78 -29.12
C ALA A 45 5.64 10.92 -28.68
N LEU A 46 6.20 11.65 -29.66
CA LEU A 46 7.01 12.87 -29.64
C LEU A 46 6.29 14.18 -29.29
N ASP A 47 4.96 14.21 -29.40
CA ASP A 47 4.22 15.46 -29.48
C ASP A 47 3.40 15.81 -28.23
N GLN A 48 2.91 17.05 -28.24
CA GLN A 48 1.82 17.50 -27.38
C GLN A 48 0.48 17.28 -28.10
N VAL A 49 -0.50 16.80 -27.35
CA VAL A 49 -1.89 16.68 -27.79
C VAL A 49 -2.72 17.83 -27.26
N SER A 50 -3.71 18.23 -28.05
CA SER A 50 -4.64 19.31 -27.73
C SER A 50 -6.04 18.71 -27.58
N PHE A 51 -6.69 18.96 -26.46
CA PHE A 51 -8.07 18.51 -26.21
C PHE A 51 -8.83 19.47 -25.31
N LYS A 52 -10.17 19.39 -25.36
CA LYS A 52 -11.04 20.20 -24.50
C LYS A 52 -11.33 19.47 -23.20
N GLU A 53 -11.04 20.12 -22.09
CA GLU A 53 -11.36 19.62 -20.76
C GLU A 53 -12.40 20.53 -20.09
N ASN A 54 -13.35 19.93 -19.37
CA ASN A 54 -14.28 20.67 -18.56
C ASN A 54 -13.73 20.80 -17.14
N ILE A 55 -13.30 22.02 -16.78
CA ILE A 55 -12.75 22.36 -15.47
C ILE A 55 -13.72 23.35 -14.82
N GLY A 56 -14.44 22.91 -13.78
CA GLY A 56 -15.37 23.78 -13.04
C GLY A 56 -16.56 24.29 -13.88
N GLY A 57 -17.03 23.51 -14.85
CA GLY A 57 -18.14 23.89 -15.74
C GLY A 57 -17.72 24.62 -17.00
N LEU A 58 -16.45 25.01 -17.14
CA LEU A 58 -15.91 25.72 -18.31
C LEU A 58 -15.10 24.76 -19.19
N GLN A 59 -15.32 24.81 -20.50
CA GLN A 59 -14.44 24.13 -21.46
C GLN A 59 -13.16 24.96 -21.67
N ARG A 60 -12.00 24.33 -21.45
CA ARG A 60 -10.69 24.90 -21.72
C ARG A 60 -9.92 24.02 -22.68
N ASP A 61 -9.19 24.65 -23.60
CA ASP A 61 -8.21 23.96 -24.44
C ASP A 61 -6.97 23.65 -23.60
N VAL A 62 -6.63 22.37 -23.52
CA VAL A 62 -5.47 21.85 -22.78
C VAL A 62 -4.48 21.30 -23.79
N HIS A 63 -3.23 21.74 -23.67
CA HIS A 63 -2.09 21.23 -24.42
C HIS A 63 -1.20 20.45 -23.47
N GLN A 64 -1.06 19.15 -23.68
CA GLN A 64 -0.33 18.29 -22.76
C GLN A 64 0.50 17.27 -23.53
N ASP A 65 1.64 16.89 -22.94
CA ASP A 65 2.45 15.79 -23.42
C ASP A 65 1.62 14.49 -23.56
N LEU A 66 1.78 13.75 -24.66
CA LEU A 66 1.01 12.53 -24.91
C LEU A 66 1.08 11.54 -23.73
N ALA A 67 2.25 11.34 -23.15
CA ALA A 67 2.43 10.40 -22.06
C ALA A 67 1.64 10.84 -20.82
N GLN A 68 1.71 12.13 -20.48
CA GLN A 68 0.96 12.67 -19.36
C GLN A 68 -0.56 12.65 -19.60
N ALA A 69 -1.00 12.96 -20.83
CA ALA A 69 -2.42 12.87 -21.19
C ALA A 69 -2.93 11.44 -21.07
N CYS A 70 -2.20 10.44 -21.58
CA CYS A 70 -2.56 9.04 -21.41
C CYS A 70 -2.64 8.64 -19.93
N LEU A 71 -1.67 9.03 -19.10
CA LEU A 71 -1.69 8.74 -17.66
C LEU A 71 -2.89 9.38 -16.95
N LYS A 72 -3.17 10.67 -17.23
CA LYS A 72 -4.28 11.42 -16.64
C LYS A 72 -5.66 10.80 -16.96
N TYR A 73 -5.80 10.19 -18.13
CA TYR A 73 -7.03 9.50 -18.55
C TYR A 73 -6.93 7.98 -18.42
N ASN A 74 -6.07 7.49 -17.50
CA ASN A 74 -6.01 6.07 -17.11
C ASN A 74 -5.71 5.09 -18.25
N LEU A 75 -4.93 5.53 -19.24
CA LEU A 75 -4.45 4.67 -20.31
C LEU A 75 -3.06 4.13 -19.96
N PRO A 76 -2.89 2.81 -19.69
CA PRO A 76 -1.63 2.24 -19.22
C PRO A 76 -0.44 2.46 -20.18
N MET A 77 -0.72 2.62 -21.48
CA MET A 77 0.28 2.98 -22.49
C MET A 77 1.04 4.28 -22.19
N GLY A 78 0.47 5.17 -21.36
CA GLY A 78 1.14 6.39 -20.92
C GLY A 78 2.45 6.12 -20.19
N TYR A 79 2.55 5.02 -19.42
CA TYR A 79 3.79 4.63 -18.73
C TYR A 79 4.91 4.29 -19.72
N VAL A 80 4.59 3.56 -20.79
CA VAL A 80 5.55 3.18 -21.83
C VAL A 80 6.09 4.44 -22.53
N PHE A 81 5.21 5.38 -22.88
CA PHE A 81 5.64 6.63 -23.51
C PHE A 81 6.48 7.49 -22.58
N ALA A 82 6.09 7.60 -21.32
CA ALA A 82 6.82 8.39 -20.34
C ALA A 82 8.26 7.86 -20.16
N ILE A 83 8.42 6.55 -19.98
CA ILE A 83 9.74 5.93 -19.81
C ILE A 83 10.58 6.06 -21.08
N SER A 84 9.98 5.88 -22.26
CA SER A 84 10.70 6.05 -23.53
C SER A 84 11.26 7.46 -23.73
N ARG A 85 10.71 8.45 -23.03
CA ARG A 85 11.15 9.84 -23.02
C ARG A 85 12.08 10.19 -21.85
N GLY A 86 12.49 9.20 -21.07
CA GLY A 86 13.35 9.39 -19.91
C GLY A 86 12.64 10.03 -18.73
N TYR A 87 11.30 9.93 -18.64
CA TYR A 87 10.61 10.35 -17.44
C TYR A 87 11.03 9.44 -16.28
N ASP A 88 11.28 10.08 -15.14
CA ASP A 88 11.51 9.40 -13.88
C ASP A 88 10.21 8.74 -13.39
N ALA A 89 10.22 7.41 -13.24
CA ALA A 89 9.07 6.64 -12.77
C ALA A 89 8.52 7.17 -11.44
N ASN A 90 9.39 7.71 -10.57
CA ASN A 90 9.01 8.28 -9.27
C ASN A 90 8.13 9.54 -9.39
N LYS A 91 8.16 10.20 -10.56
CA LYS A 91 7.40 11.43 -10.84
C LYS A 91 6.11 11.16 -11.63
N LEU A 92 5.87 9.92 -12.05
CA LEU A 92 4.70 9.57 -12.86
C LEU A 92 3.45 9.33 -12.02
N LEU A 93 3.60 8.95 -10.75
CA LEU A 93 2.45 8.64 -9.92
C LEU A 93 1.56 9.86 -9.61
N PRO A 94 2.10 11.04 -9.26
CA PRO A 94 1.27 12.22 -9.09
C PRO A 94 0.48 12.55 -10.36
N ILE A 95 1.04 12.31 -11.55
CA ILE A 95 0.41 12.56 -12.84
C ILE A 95 -0.74 11.56 -13.09
N ALA A 96 -0.51 10.28 -12.81
CA ALA A 96 -1.53 9.23 -12.93
C ALA A 96 -2.66 9.37 -11.89
N LEU A 97 -2.35 9.97 -10.74
CA LEU A 97 -3.30 10.24 -9.67
C LEU A 97 -3.82 11.70 -9.66
N GLN A 98 -3.58 12.49 -10.72
CA GLN A 98 -4.23 13.80 -10.83
C GLN A 98 -5.73 13.61 -11.02
N PRO A 99 -6.58 14.23 -10.17
CA PRO A 99 -8.02 14.09 -10.31
C PRO A 99 -8.49 14.58 -11.68
N GLY A 100 -8.95 13.64 -12.50
CA GLY A 100 -9.68 13.90 -13.75
C GLY A 100 -11.20 13.78 -13.57
N ARG A 101 -11.93 13.64 -14.67
CA ARG A 101 -13.41 13.43 -14.68
C ARG A 101 -13.88 12.14 -14.00
N THR A 102 -12.99 11.19 -13.79
CA THR A 102 -13.30 9.89 -13.17
C THR A 102 -12.75 9.85 -11.76
N GLY A 103 -13.62 9.64 -10.77
CA GLY A 103 -13.17 9.34 -9.40
C GLY A 103 -12.21 8.16 -9.40
N PHE A 104 -11.23 8.16 -8.49
CA PHE A 104 -10.30 7.04 -8.36
C PHE A 104 -11.02 5.85 -7.73
N SER A 105 -11.03 4.71 -8.42
CA SER A 105 -11.33 3.42 -7.80
C SER A 105 -10.04 2.85 -7.19
N GLY A 106 -10.16 2.04 -6.13
CA GLY A 106 -9.01 1.36 -5.55
C GLY A 106 -8.28 0.46 -6.57
N ASP A 107 -9.02 -0.21 -7.45
CA ASP A 107 -8.47 -1.10 -8.48
C ASP A 107 -7.56 -0.34 -9.45
N LEU A 108 -7.94 0.88 -9.79
CA LEU A 108 -7.18 1.75 -10.67
C LEU A 108 -5.88 2.22 -10.00
N ILE A 109 -5.95 2.62 -8.73
CA ILE A 109 -4.76 2.97 -7.94
C ILE A 109 -3.82 1.76 -7.84
N GLN A 110 -4.36 0.57 -7.56
CA GLN A 110 -3.60 -0.67 -7.47
C GLN A 110 -2.90 -0.99 -8.81
N THR A 111 -3.59 -0.82 -9.93
CA THR A 111 -3.04 -1.05 -11.27
C THR A 111 -1.90 -0.09 -11.59
N HIS A 112 -2.09 1.20 -11.32
CA HIS A 112 -1.07 2.23 -11.53
C HIS A 112 0.15 2.02 -10.63
N LEU A 113 -0.07 1.74 -9.35
CA LEU A 113 0.99 1.49 -8.38
C LEU A 113 1.79 0.23 -8.74
N SER A 114 1.12 -0.89 -9.03
CA SER A 114 1.81 -2.14 -9.42
C SER A 114 2.62 -1.96 -10.70
N THR A 115 2.09 -1.22 -11.68
CA THR A 115 2.81 -0.89 -12.91
C THR A 115 4.07 -0.07 -12.60
N LEU A 116 3.96 0.95 -11.77
CA LEU A 116 5.11 1.80 -11.42
C LEU A 116 6.19 1.08 -10.63
N LEU A 117 5.80 0.25 -9.67
CA LEU A 117 6.73 -0.59 -8.92
C LEU A 117 7.44 -1.58 -9.85
N ALA A 118 6.73 -2.19 -10.81
CA ALA A 118 7.33 -3.06 -11.82
C ALA A 118 8.32 -2.33 -12.74
N LEU A 119 8.14 -1.03 -12.92
CA LEU A 119 9.03 -0.15 -13.70
C LEU A 119 10.21 0.39 -12.86
N GLY A 120 10.36 -0.06 -11.61
CA GLY A 120 11.46 0.32 -10.73
C GLY A 120 11.27 1.66 -10.02
N ALA A 121 10.03 2.16 -9.92
CA ALA A 121 9.75 3.28 -9.03
C ALA A 121 10.12 2.90 -7.60
N ASP A 122 10.89 3.77 -6.95
CA ASP A 122 11.19 3.67 -5.53
C ASP A 122 9.97 4.18 -4.76
N PRO A 123 9.28 3.31 -4.00
CA PRO A 123 8.11 3.71 -3.25
C PRO A 123 8.38 4.80 -2.20
N ALA A 124 9.61 4.91 -1.69
CA ALA A 124 10.00 5.96 -0.76
C ALA A 124 10.19 7.32 -1.46
N ALA A 125 10.52 7.29 -2.76
CA ALA A 125 10.70 8.47 -3.60
C ALA A 125 9.41 8.91 -4.32
N LEU A 126 8.33 8.14 -4.22
CA LEU A 126 7.02 8.55 -4.70
C LEU A 126 6.60 9.85 -4.00
N ALA A 127 6.56 10.93 -4.77
CA ALA A 127 6.49 12.28 -4.25
C ALA A 127 5.29 12.46 -3.31
N PRO A 128 5.45 13.21 -2.20
CA PRO A 128 4.33 13.58 -1.35
C PRO A 128 3.29 14.34 -2.17
N ALA A 129 2.04 14.21 -1.80
CA ALA A 129 0.96 14.95 -2.42
C ALA A 129 1.10 16.46 -2.15
N PRO A 130 0.34 17.32 -2.86
CA PRO A 130 0.47 18.78 -2.77
C PRO A 130 0.29 19.35 -1.35
N ASP A 131 -0.32 18.60 -0.45
CA ASP A 131 -0.53 18.94 0.97
C ASP A 131 0.68 18.59 1.88
N GLY A 132 1.76 18.07 1.30
CA GLY A 132 2.98 17.69 2.02
C GLY A 132 2.88 16.34 2.73
N GLN A 133 1.82 15.56 2.51
CA GLN A 133 1.69 14.21 3.07
C GLN A 133 2.52 13.21 2.28
N SER A 134 3.21 12.28 2.98
CA SER A 134 3.93 11.20 2.29
C SER A 134 2.95 10.37 1.43
N PHE A 135 3.36 10.01 0.22
CA PHE A 135 2.54 9.16 -0.65
C PHE A 135 2.14 7.87 0.04
N ILE A 136 3.03 7.28 0.85
CA ILE A 136 2.76 6.08 1.64
C ILE A 136 1.61 6.33 2.62
N SER A 137 1.61 7.46 3.33
CA SER A 137 0.55 7.82 4.27
C SER A 137 -0.80 8.04 3.59
N GLN A 138 -0.80 8.66 2.41
CA GLN A 138 -2.02 8.81 1.61
C GLN A 138 -2.46 7.51 0.96
N ALA A 139 -1.56 6.66 0.50
CA ALA A 139 -1.90 5.40 -0.12
C ALA A 139 -2.51 4.45 0.92
N PHE A 140 -1.97 4.42 2.16
CA PHE A 140 -2.65 3.78 3.28
C PHE A 140 -3.94 4.52 3.68
N GLY A 141 -3.97 5.85 3.62
CA GLY A 141 -5.17 6.62 3.93
C GLY A 141 -6.34 6.35 2.98
N LEU A 142 -6.10 6.48 1.68
CA LEU A 142 -6.98 6.09 0.58
C LEU A 142 -7.34 4.61 0.67
N ALA A 143 -6.41 3.74 1.11
CA ALA A 143 -6.72 2.34 1.34
C ALA A 143 -7.73 2.10 2.49
N PHE A 144 -8.01 3.08 3.33
CA PHE A 144 -8.89 2.86 4.49
C PHE A 144 -10.04 3.86 4.62
N ASP A 145 -10.00 4.99 3.90
CA ASP A 145 -10.97 6.09 4.03
C ASP A 145 -12.28 5.88 3.25
N ASN A 146 -12.37 4.89 2.35
CA ASN A 146 -13.62 4.55 1.66
C ASN A 146 -14.03 3.09 1.96
N PRO A 147 -14.77 2.79 3.03
CA PRO A 147 -14.97 1.42 3.54
C PRO A 147 -15.72 0.44 2.61
N ASN A 148 -16.04 0.81 1.37
CA ASN A 148 -16.76 0.00 0.38
C ASN A 148 -15.90 -0.53 -0.78
N ALA A 149 -14.61 -0.17 -0.92
CA ALA A 149 -13.80 -0.74 -2.01
C ALA A 149 -13.11 -2.04 -1.61
N GLU A 150 -13.21 -3.04 -2.47
CA GLU A 150 -12.68 -4.39 -2.23
C GLU A 150 -11.15 -4.46 -2.43
N SER A 151 -10.52 -3.46 -3.04
CA SER A 151 -9.10 -3.46 -3.46
C SER A 151 -8.08 -3.03 -2.40
N TYR A 152 -8.52 -2.67 -1.20
CA TYR A 152 -7.62 -2.07 -0.21
C TYR A 152 -6.51 -2.96 0.33
N PRO A 153 -6.77 -4.23 0.66
CA PRO A 153 -5.69 -5.11 1.07
C PRO A 153 -4.65 -5.25 -0.03
N GLY A 154 -5.06 -5.23 -1.30
CA GLY A 154 -4.17 -5.29 -2.46
C GLY A 154 -3.18 -4.14 -2.51
N ILE A 155 -3.64 -2.89 -2.38
CA ILE A 155 -2.77 -1.70 -2.38
C ILE A 155 -1.81 -1.74 -1.19
N ALA A 156 -2.32 -2.01 0.00
CA ALA A 156 -1.51 -2.06 1.22
C ALA A 156 -0.44 -3.16 1.15
N ASN A 157 -0.80 -4.34 0.63
CA ASN A 157 0.13 -5.45 0.42
C ASN A 157 1.22 -5.07 -0.58
N LEU A 158 0.88 -4.46 -1.72
CA LEU A 158 1.87 -4.01 -2.72
C LEU A 158 2.88 -3.03 -2.12
N LEU A 159 2.42 -2.08 -1.31
CA LEU A 159 3.31 -1.13 -0.63
C LEU A 159 4.25 -1.86 0.35
N LEU A 160 3.71 -2.77 1.16
CA LEU A 160 4.51 -3.55 2.09
C LEU A 160 5.51 -4.47 1.39
N ASP A 161 5.12 -5.08 0.27
CA ASP A 161 6.00 -5.92 -0.58
C ASP A 161 7.12 -5.09 -1.22
N ALA A 162 6.84 -3.82 -1.53
CA ALA A 162 7.83 -2.87 -2.02
C ALA A 162 8.76 -2.34 -0.93
N GLY A 163 8.62 -2.79 0.33
CA GLY A 163 9.45 -2.37 1.45
C GLY A 163 9.04 -1.03 2.08
N CYS A 164 7.84 -0.51 1.77
CA CYS A 164 7.32 0.67 2.44
C CYS A 164 7.19 0.41 3.94
N SER A 165 7.85 1.24 4.74
CA SER A 165 7.58 1.28 6.17
C SER A 165 6.27 2.03 6.41
N PRO A 166 5.29 1.45 7.13
CA PRO A 166 4.12 2.16 7.62
C PRO A 166 4.54 3.12 8.75
N VAL A 167 5.27 4.17 8.41
CA VAL A 167 5.73 5.18 9.37
C VAL A 167 4.55 6.08 9.74
N TYR A 168 4.48 6.36 11.03
CA TYR A 168 3.53 7.28 11.63
C TYR A 168 3.85 8.73 11.22
N ASP A 169 2.90 9.37 10.54
CA ASP A 169 2.83 10.84 10.46
C ASP A 169 1.96 11.32 11.63
N ALA A 170 2.48 12.22 12.47
CA ALA A 170 1.77 12.75 13.64
C ALA A 170 0.46 13.47 13.31
N ARG A 171 0.25 13.86 12.04
CA ARG A 171 -0.98 14.49 11.56
C ARG A 171 -2.02 13.49 11.07
N LEU A 172 -1.67 12.21 10.89
CA LEU A 172 -2.54 11.19 10.34
C LEU A 172 -2.81 10.06 11.33
N ALA A 173 -4.00 9.48 11.20
CA ALA A 173 -4.36 8.27 11.92
C ALA A 173 -3.34 7.15 11.65
N CYS A 174 -2.92 6.44 12.70
CA CYS A 174 -2.04 5.27 12.58
C CYS A 174 -2.64 4.29 11.55
N PRO A 175 -1.87 3.74 10.59
CA PRO A 175 -2.36 2.76 9.62
C PRO A 175 -3.09 1.59 10.28
N VAL A 176 -2.63 1.19 11.47
CA VAL A 176 -3.32 0.21 12.32
C VAL A 176 -4.72 0.70 12.70
N SER A 177 -4.86 1.90 13.28
CA SER A 177 -6.17 2.47 13.64
C SER A 177 -7.10 2.58 12.44
N LYS A 178 -6.57 2.98 11.28
CA LYS A 178 -7.36 3.04 10.04
C LYS A 178 -7.87 1.66 9.62
N LEU A 179 -7.01 0.64 9.64
CA LEU A 179 -7.39 -0.75 9.35
C LEU A 179 -8.45 -1.29 10.31
N ILE A 180 -8.35 -0.97 11.62
CA ILE A 180 -9.39 -1.30 12.60
C ILE A 180 -10.71 -0.57 12.30
N GLY A 181 -10.61 0.62 11.70
CA GLY A 181 -11.73 1.43 11.26
C GLY A 181 -12.50 0.86 10.05
N VAL A 182 -11.94 -0.07 9.29
CA VAL A 182 -12.55 -0.63 8.08
C VAL A 182 -13.78 -1.50 8.41
N ASN A 183 -14.78 -1.45 7.54
CA ASN A 183 -15.91 -2.39 7.59
C ASN A 183 -15.47 -3.72 6.95
N GLY A 184 -15.76 -4.85 7.58
CA GLY A 184 -15.38 -6.18 7.05
C GLY A 184 -14.88 -7.15 8.12
N TRP A 185 -14.51 -6.64 9.29
CA TRP A 185 -14.19 -7.48 10.43
C TRP A 185 -15.36 -8.33 10.97
N GLY A 186 -16.61 -8.02 10.58
CA GLY A 186 -17.77 -8.85 10.91
C GLY A 186 -17.96 -10.05 9.98
N ASP A 187 -17.28 -10.08 8.83
CA ASP A 187 -17.25 -11.21 7.90
C ASP A 187 -16.02 -12.09 8.21
N THR A 188 -16.21 -13.40 8.31
CA THR A 188 -15.15 -14.33 8.70
C THR A 188 -14.04 -14.46 7.66
N ALA A 189 -14.34 -14.34 6.36
CA ALA A 189 -13.33 -14.39 5.32
C ALA A 189 -12.53 -13.07 5.27
N GLN A 190 -13.23 -11.93 5.28
CA GLN A 190 -12.58 -10.62 5.24
C GLN A 190 -11.77 -10.34 6.51
N SER A 191 -12.25 -10.74 7.68
CA SER A 191 -11.52 -10.58 8.95
C SER A 191 -10.18 -11.34 8.97
N VAL A 192 -10.07 -12.49 8.29
CA VAL A 192 -8.80 -13.22 8.15
C VAL A 192 -7.81 -12.43 7.30
N GLU A 193 -8.29 -11.86 6.18
CA GLU A 193 -7.47 -11.01 5.33
C GLU A 193 -7.00 -9.73 6.07
N LEU A 194 -7.91 -9.06 6.77
CA LEU A 194 -7.60 -7.88 7.58
C LEU A 194 -6.64 -8.21 8.72
N ALA A 195 -6.81 -9.35 9.41
CA ALA A 195 -5.88 -9.80 10.44
C ALA A 195 -4.49 -10.14 9.87
N THR A 196 -4.43 -10.72 8.67
CA THR A 196 -3.18 -11.00 7.97
C THR A 196 -2.47 -9.70 7.60
N LEU A 197 -3.20 -8.73 7.05
CA LEU A 197 -2.67 -7.41 6.73
C LEU A 197 -2.19 -6.67 7.99
N LEU A 198 -2.95 -6.75 9.09
CA LEU A 198 -2.55 -6.18 10.37
C LEU A 198 -1.21 -6.77 10.85
N ALA A 199 -1.05 -8.10 10.79
CA ALA A 199 0.20 -8.76 11.14
C ALA A 199 1.38 -8.28 10.26
N ARG A 200 1.14 -8.10 8.96
CA ARG A 200 2.15 -7.55 8.03
C ARG A 200 2.54 -6.11 8.38
N LEU A 201 1.56 -5.26 8.70
CA LEU A 201 1.82 -3.88 9.13
C LEU A 201 2.71 -3.84 10.37
N VAL A 202 2.39 -4.66 11.39
CA VAL A 202 3.19 -4.75 12.63
C VAL A 202 4.60 -5.26 12.33
N LYS A 203 4.74 -6.28 11.49
CA LYS A 203 6.05 -6.80 11.06
C LYS A 203 6.89 -5.73 10.33
N ALA A 204 6.24 -4.86 9.58
CA ALA A 204 6.87 -3.72 8.91
C ALA A 204 7.14 -2.52 9.86
N GLY A 205 6.82 -2.63 11.15
CA GLY A 205 7.12 -1.62 12.16
C GLY A 205 5.96 -0.71 12.53
N ALA A 206 4.73 -1.01 12.11
CA ALA A 206 3.56 -0.25 12.55
C ALA A 206 3.33 -0.41 14.06
N LEU A 207 3.02 0.72 14.72
CA LEU A 207 2.83 0.75 16.17
C LEU A 207 1.41 0.37 16.56
N LEU A 208 1.28 -0.60 17.48
CA LEU A 208 0.00 -1.11 17.98
C LEU A 208 -0.66 -0.21 19.03
N ASP A 209 0.15 0.52 19.82
CA ASP A 209 -0.34 1.23 21.01
C ASP A 209 -0.39 2.74 20.83
N ARG A 210 -0.03 3.25 19.65
CA ARG A 210 0.05 4.68 19.42
C ARG A 210 -1.33 5.26 19.08
N PRO A 211 -1.76 6.34 19.76
CA PRO A 211 -3.04 6.96 19.49
C PRO A 211 -3.11 7.60 18.09
N SER A 212 -4.30 7.53 17.49
CA SER A 212 -4.62 8.14 16.19
C SER A 212 -5.32 9.48 16.38
N GLY A 213 -4.65 10.58 16.01
CA GLY A 213 -5.22 11.94 15.96
C GLY A 213 -5.50 12.57 17.33
N SER A 214 -6.31 11.93 18.16
CA SER A 214 -6.54 12.29 19.56
C SER A 214 -5.69 11.40 20.46
N PRO A 215 -4.96 11.95 21.45
CA PRO A 215 -4.03 11.19 22.31
C PRO A 215 -4.69 10.06 23.12
N ALA A 216 -6.02 9.94 23.13
CA ALA A 216 -6.76 8.94 23.90
C ALA A 216 -7.25 7.72 23.08
N VAL A 217 -7.18 7.74 21.74
CA VAL A 217 -7.77 6.68 20.91
C VAL A 217 -6.69 5.77 20.33
N THR A 218 -6.37 4.70 21.04
CA THR A 218 -5.51 3.60 20.57
C THR A 218 -6.27 2.67 19.61
N PRO A 219 -5.57 1.86 18.78
CA PRO A 219 -6.21 0.82 17.99
C PRO A 219 -7.11 -0.12 18.78
N LEU A 220 -6.69 -0.53 19.99
CA LEU A 220 -7.47 -1.42 20.84
C LEU A 220 -8.75 -0.75 21.35
N SER A 221 -8.67 0.52 21.76
CA SER A 221 -9.86 1.25 22.17
C SER A 221 -10.85 1.45 21.03
N LEU A 222 -10.34 1.69 19.82
CA LEU A 222 -11.16 1.80 18.62
C LEU A 222 -11.87 0.48 18.31
N ALA A 223 -11.17 -0.65 18.38
CA ALA A 223 -11.75 -1.97 18.17
C ALA A 223 -12.87 -2.28 19.18
N LEU A 224 -12.65 -1.95 20.45
CA LEU A 224 -13.65 -2.10 21.51
C LEU A 224 -14.86 -1.20 21.28
N GLY A 225 -14.66 0.09 20.99
CA GLY A 225 -15.75 1.02 20.72
C GLY A 225 -16.55 0.69 19.46
N LYS A 226 -15.92 0.06 18.47
CA LYS A 226 -16.59 -0.49 17.28
C LYS A 226 -17.25 -1.85 17.51
N LYS A 227 -17.16 -2.42 18.72
CA LYS A 227 -17.67 -3.75 19.06
C LYS A 227 -17.15 -4.83 18.11
N ASN A 228 -15.86 -4.76 17.82
CA ASN A 228 -15.21 -5.64 16.86
C ASN A 228 -14.32 -6.66 17.58
N GLY A 229 -14.92 -7.78 17.98
CA GLY A 229 -14.22 -8.83 18.73
C GLY A 229 -13.05 -9.46 17.98
N LEU A 230 -13.18 -9.64 16.67
CA LEU A 230 -12.12 -10.23 15.83
C LEU A 230 -10.91 -9.30 15.71
N ALA A 231 -11.12 -7.98 15.58
CA ALA A 231 -10.04 -7.00 15.67
C ALA A 231 -9.36 -6.99 17.04
N VAL A 232 -10.14 -7.06 18.14
CA VAL A 232 -9.59 -7.15 19.50
C VAL A 232 -8.69 -8.37 19.63
N ILE A 233 -9.15 -9.54 19.20
CA ILE A 233 -8.35 -10.78 19.23
C ILE A 233 -7.08 -10.62 18.39
N ALA A 234 -7.17 -10.06 17.18
CA ALA A 234 -6.02 -9.87 16.30
C ALA A 234 -4.97 -8.92 16.92
N LEU A 235 -5.40 -7.77 17.46
CA LEU A 235 -4.52 -6.83 18.15
C LEU A 235 -3.86 -7.44 19.38
N VAL A 236 -4.65 -8.13 20.20
CA VAL A 236 -4.15 -8.83 21.38
C VAL A 236 -3.12 -9.86 20.96
N ARG A 237 -3.39 -10.73 19.98
CA ARG A 237 -2.42 -11.74 19.48
C ARG A 237 -1.09 -11.13 19.01
N LEU A 238 -1.13 -9.93 18.44
CA LEU A 238 0.07 -9.23 17.94
C LEU A 238 0.87 -8.49 19.01
N GLY A 239 0.38 -8.43 20.25
CA GLY A 239 1.14 -7.88 21.38
C GLY A 239 0.73 -6.49 21.78
N CYS A 240 -0.46 -6.06 21.39
CA CYS A 240 -1.02 -4.78 21.83
C CYS A 240 -1.09 -4.72 23.36
N CYS A 241 -0.74 -3.56 23.92
CA CYS A 241 -0.80 -3.33 25.35
C CYS A 241 -2.24 -3.35 25.84
N VAL A 242 -2.50 -4.16 26.86
CA VAL A 242 -3.81 -4.27 27.52
C VAL A 242 -3.82 -3.68 28.92
N ASP A 243 -2.77 -2.94 29.28
CA ASP A 243 -2.62 -2.37 30.61
C ASP A 243 -3.73 -1.35 30.88
N PRO A 244 -4.39 -1.42 32.05
CA PRO A 244 -5.49 -0.51 32.39
C PRO A 244 -5.12 0.96 32.22
N GLU A 245 -3.88 1.35 32.55
CA GLU A 245 -3.41 2.74 32.42
C GLU A 245 -3.38 3.26 30.97
N THR A 246 -3.28 2.37 29.99
CA THR A 246 -3.28 2.69 28.56
C THR A 246 -4.65 2.51 27.90
N MET A 247 -5.62 1.97 28.65
CA MET A 247 -6.97 1.69 28.19
C MET A 247 -7.91 2.87 28.45
N PRO A 248 -8.91 3.10 27.59
CA PRO A 248 -9.92 4.13 27.82
C PRO A 248 -10.63 3.93 29.15
N GLY A 249 -10.76 5.01 29.92
CA GLY A 249 -11.44 4.96 31.21
C GLY A 249 -10.71 4.17 32.29
N LYS A 250 -9.44 3.80 32.07
CA LYS A 250 -8.61 3.03 33.01
C LYS A 250 -9.19 1.68 33.43
N GLN A 251 -9.93 1.05 32.51
CA GLN A 251 -10.59 -0.24 32.76
C GLN A 251 -9.71 -1.39 32.26
N ASP A 252 -9.80 -2.55 32.91
CA ASP A 252 -9.23 -3.77 32.33
C ASP A 252 -9.97 -4.16 31.04
N ILE A 253 -9.29 -4.95 30.19
CA ILE A 253 -9.82 -5.37 28.89
C ILE A 253 -11.13 -6.16 28.97
N TYR A 254 -11.32 -7.03 29.97
CA TYR A 254 -12.54 -7.82 30.13
C TYR A 254 -13.74 -6.97 30.57
N ASN A 255 -13.50 -5.94 31.39
CA ASN A 255 -14.51 -4.95 31.75
C ASN A 255 -14.90 -4.09 30.54
N ALA A 256 -13.92 -3.65 29.75
CA ALA A 256 -14.20 -2.94 28.51
C ALA A 256 -14.96 -3.82 27.49
N MET A 257 -14.61 -5.11 27.38
CA MET A 257 -15.34 -6.08 26.55
C MET A 257 -16.78 -6.30 27.04
N ASN A 258 -17.00 -6.35 28.35
CA ASN A 258 -18.35 -6.43 28.93
C ASN A 258 -19.20 -5.23 28.54
N ALA A 259 -18.66 -4.02 28.71
CA ALA A 259 -19.36 -2.78 28.40
C ALA A 259 -19.72 -2.67 26.91
N ASN A 260 -18.94 -3.29 26.04
CA ASN A 260 -19.14 -3.27 24.58
C ASN A 260 -19.86 -4.51 24.03
N GLY A 261 -20.30 -5.44 24.89
CA GLY A 261 -21.05 -6.63 24.47
C GLY A 261 -20.19 -7.71 23.78
N LEU A 262 -18.89 -7.74 24.02
CA LEU A 262 -17.93 -8.67 23.39
C LEU A 262 -17.60 -9.89 24.25
N GLN A 263 -18.56 -10.32 25.08
CA GLN A 263 -18.33 -11.38 26.07
C GLN A 263 -17.94 -12.72 25.45
N GLU A 264 -18.50 -13.02 24.28
CA GLU A 264 -18.24 -14.24 23.52
C GLU A 264 -16.79 -14.38 23.04
N PHE A 265 -16.06 -13.27 22.90
CA PHE A 265 -14.66 -13.28 22.45
C PHE A 265 -13.65 -13.39 23.61
N LYS A 266 -14.11 -13.29 24.87
CA LYS A 266 -13.22 -13.34 26.04
C LYS A 266 -12.33 -14.58 26.11
N PRO A 267 -12.83 -15.81 25.83
CA PRO A 267 -11.98 -17.00 25.88
C PRO A 267 -10.80 -16.91 24.90
N LEU A 268 -11.06 -16.39 23.68
CA LEU A 268 -10.04 -16.23 22.65
C LEU A 268 -9.02 -15.14 23.00
N VAL A 269 -9.46 -14.05 23.64
CA VAL A 269 -8.58 -13.00 24.16
C VAL A 269 -7.71 -13.53 25.30
N GLN A 270 -8.28 -14.31 26.21
CA GLN A 270 -7.55 -14.94 27.30
C GLN A 270 -6.48 -15.91 26.79
N GLU A 271 -6.84 -16.76 25.81
CA GLU A 271 -5.90 -17.66 25.14
C GLU A 271 -4.73 -16.88 24.50
N ALA A 272 -5.04 -15.79 23.79
CA ALA A 272 -4.02 -14.94 23.16
C ALA A 272 -3.07 -14.31 24.19
N LEU A 273 -3.58 -13.81 25.31
CA LEU A 273 -2.76 -13.24 26.40
C LEU A 273 -1.87 -14.31 27.05
N MET A 274 -2.40 -15.51 27.29
CA MET A 274 -1.61 -16.63 27.82
C MET A 274 -0.48 -17.03 26.88
N ALA A 275 -0.77 -17.16 25.58
CA ALA A 275 0.23 -17.48 24.56
C ALA A 275 1.37 -16.45 24.55
N GLN A 276 1.06 -15.16 24.73
CA GLN A 276 2.08 -14.12 24.82
C GLN A 276 2.92 -14.20 26.07
N GLN A 277 2.29 -14.47 27.21
CA GLN A 277 3.03 -14.61 28.45
C GLN A 277 4.02 -15.77 28.36
N ILE A 278 3.62 -16.89 27.75
CA ILE A 278 4.51 -18.02 27.44
C ILE A 278 5.64 -17.58 26.50
N GLN A 279 5.35 -16.83 25.43
CA GLN A 279 6.41 -16.34 24.55
C GLN A 279 7.39 -15.39 25.25
N LYS A 280 6.91 -14.54 26.16
CA LYS A 280 7.75 -13.64 26.96
C LYS A 280 8.64 -14.44 27.91
N THR A 281 8.11 -15.45 28.61
CA THR A 281 8.91 -16.28 29.51
C THR A 281 9.95 -17.12 28.77
N VAL A 282 9.60 -17.71 27.63
CA VAL A 282 10.55 -18.46 26.77
C VAL A 282 11.68 -17.55 26.28
N LYS A 283 11.36 -16.35 25.77
CA LYS A 283 12.37 -15.38 25.32
C LYS A 283 13.26 -14.87 26.46
N ALA A 284 12.72 -14.73 27.67
CA ALA A 284 13.49 -14.35 28.85
C ALA A 284 14.48 -15.47 29.21
N SER A 285 14.03 -16.72 29.28
CA SER A 285 14.88 -17.88 29.60
C SER A 285 15.98 -18.12 28.56
N ALA A 286 15.70 -17.91 27.27
CA ALA A 286 16.70 -18.06 26.20
C ALA A 286 17.81 -16.99 26.24
N LYS A 287 17.57 -15.84 26.91
CA LYS A 287 18.59 -14.81 27.13
C LYS A 287 19.48 -15.09 28.36
N THR A 288 19.09 -16.04 29.21
CA THR A 288 19.78 -16.33 30.48
C THR A 288 20.68 -17.57 30.43
N GLU A 289 20.77 -18.29 29.31
CA GLU A 289 21.78 -19.36 29.17
C GLU A 289 23.18 -18.74 29.01
N PRO A 290 24.11 -18.95 29.97
CA PRO A 290 25.50 -18.62 29.75
C PRO A 290 26.08 -19.58 28.71
N ALA A 291 26.90 -19.06 27.79
CA ALA A 291 27.62 -19.86 26.81
C ALA A 291 28.26 -21.09 27.47
N PRO A 292 28.16 -22.30 26.87
CA PRO A 292 28.68 -23.51 27.48
C PRO A 292 30.19 -23.33 27.72
N SER A 293 30.55 -23.31 29.00
CA SER A 293 31.94 -23.24 29.44
C SER A 293 32.71 -24.45 28.89
N SER A 294 33.75 -24.14 28.15
CA SER A 294 34.62 -25.11 27.47
C SER A 294 35.56 -25.77 28.49
N GLN A 295 35.08 -26.81 29.16
CA GLN A 295 35.86 -27.77 29.95
C GLN A 295 35.15 -29.11 29.77
N THR A 296 35.71 -30.24 29.36
CA THR A 296 37.06 -30.84 29.33
C THR A 296 36.89 -32.04 28.36
N GLU A 297 37.87 -32.54 27.61
CA GLU A 297 38.80 -33.59 28.05
C GLU A 297 39.66 -33.98 26.83
N SER A 298 40.99 -33.76 26.88
CA SER A 298 41.94 -34.45 26.00
C SER A 298 42.61 -35.57 26.80
N VAL A 299 41.93 -36.70 26.92
CA VAL A 299 42.55 -37.95 27.40
C VAL A 299 42.69 -38.88 26.19
N ARG A 300 43.88 -38.90 25.59
CA ARG A 300 44.31 -39.96 24.66
C ARG A 300 45.70 -40.47 25.03
N THR A 301 45.72 -41.42 25.95
CA THR A 301 46.66 -42.55 25.96
C THR A 301 46.02 -43.68 25.12
N ARG A 302 46.67 -44.51 24.28
CA ARG A 302 48.05 -45.03 24.27
C ARG A 302 48.28 -45.80 22.94
N ARG A 303 49.57 -45.84 22.53
CA ARG A 303 50.35 -46.98 21.97
C ARG A 303 50.23 -47.44 20.51
N ARG A 304 51.46 -47.48 19.94
CA ARG A 304 52.11 -48.44 19.04
C ARG A 304 51.79 -48.35 17.54
N LEU A 305 52.82 -47.97 16.80
CA LEU A 305 53.38 -48.82 15.75
C LEU A 305 54.88 -48.50 15.61
N ASP A 306 55.71 -49.41 16.12
CA ASP A 306 57.07 -49.60 15.66
C ASP A 306 57.00 -50.20 14.25
N SER A 307 57.58 -49.56 13.25
CA SER A 307 58.21 -50.23 12.10
C SER A 307 59.04 -49.24 11.27
N ILE A 308 60.34 -49.55 11.23
CA ILE A 308 61.46 -49.01 10.45
C ILE A 308 62.08 -47.71 10.96
#